data_AF-A0A7Y2CG74-F1
#
_entry.id   AF-A0A7Y2CG74-F1
#
_cell.length_a   1.000
_cell.length_b   1.000
_cell.length_c   1.000
_cell.angle_alpha   90.00
_cell.angle_beta   90.00
_cell.angle_gamma   90.00
#
_symmetry.space_group_name_H-M   'P 1'
#
loop_
_entity.id
_entity.type
_entity.pdbx_description
1 polymer ?
#
loop_
_entity_poly.entity_id
_entity_poly.type
_entity_poly.pdbx_seq_one_letter_code
_entity_poly.pdbx_strand_id
1 'polypeptide(L)'
;MSFLVEKPTLSPQLPKPGPAANTTNDGAMQKAKEFEAIFVAQMLKYTSFSDALVRESGFGGDAYSGLLTQRYAEQIVEGGGFGLAEKIYHQLTKNGAASS
;
A
#
# COMPACT_ATOMS: atom_id res chain seq x y z
N MET A 1 11.04 -61.89 8.36
CA MET A 1 10.32 -60.68 8.80
C MET A 1 9.56 -60.11 7.61
N SER A 2 8.24 -60.04 7.69
CA SER A 2 7.39 -59.45 6.65
C SER A 2 7.20 -57.97 6.94
N PHE A 3 7.57 -57.09 6.02
CA PHE A 3 7.28 -55.66 6.11
C PHE A 3 5.88 -55.41 5.55
N LEU A 4 4.94 -55.01 6.41
CA LEU A 4 3.66 -54.44 5.98
C LEU A 4 3.94 -53.06 5.39
N VAL A 5 3.73 -52.90 4.08
CA VAL A 5 3.62 -51.57 3.46
C VAL A 5 2.18 -51.11 3.62
N GLU A 6 1.93 -50.20 4.55
CA GLU A 6 0.64 -49.52 4.65
C GLU A 6 0.57 -48.44 3.56
N LYS A 7 -0.42 -48.55 2.67
CA LYS A 7 -0.69 -47.55 1.63
C LYS A 7 -1.34 -46.32 2.28
N PRO A 8 -0.85 -45.10 2.04
CA PRO A 8 -1.55 -43.91 2.49
C PRO A 8 -2.87 -43.77 1.73
N THR A 9 -3.99 -43.88 2.44
CA THR A 9 -5.31 -43.55 1.90
C THR A 9 -5.50 -42.04 1.97
N LEU A 10 -5.36 -41.36 0.82
CA LEU A 10 -5.76 -39.96 0.69
C LEU A 10 -7.30 -39.91 0.62
N SER A 11 -7.96 -39.62 1.73
CA SER A 11 -9.38 -39.25 1.71
C SER A 11 -9.55 -37.91 0.97
N PRO A 12 -10.50 -37.77 0.03
CA PRO A 12 -10.82 -36.48 -0.55
C PRO A 12 -11.51 -35.62 0.51
N GLN A 13 -10.76 -34.70 1.12
CA GLN A 13 -11.36 -33.64 1.91
C GLN A 13 -12.08 -32.69 0.95
N LEU A 14 -13.41 -32.64 1.05
CA LEU A 14 -14.21 -31.61 0.40
C LEU A 14 -13.67 -30.22 0.82
N PRO A 15 -13.50 -29.28 -0.11
CA PRO A 15 -13.06 -27.94 0.23
C PRO A 15 -14.10 -27.32 1.17
N LYS A 16 -13.70 -27.03 2.41
CA LYS A 16 -14.50 -26.14 3.27
C LYS A 16 -14.48 -24.76 2.61
N PRO A 17 -15.64 -24.13 2.34
CA PRO A 17 -15.65 -22.72 1.96
C PRO A 17 -15.09 -21.94 3.13
N GLY A 18 -13.86 -21.44 3.00
CA GLY A 18 -13.37 -20.38 3.86
C GLY A 18 -14.20 -19.11 3.63
N PRO A 19 -14.32 -18.21 4.63
CA PRO A 19 -15.05 -16.97 4.43
C PRO A 19 -14.44 -16.24 3.23
N ALA A 20 -15.28 -15.86 2.27
CA ALA A 20 -14.88 -15.04 1.14
C ALA A 20 -14.15 -13.80 1.69
N ALA A 21 -12.84 -13.74 1.47
CA ALA A 21 -12.03 -12.61 1.91
C ALA A 21 -12.52 -11.36 1.17
N ASN A 22 -12.77 -10.31 1.93
CA ASN A 22 -13.23 -9.00 1.48
C ASN A 22 -12.16 -8.30 0.60
N THR A 23 -12.02 -8.72 -0.66
CA THR A 23 -11.01 -8.16 -1.59
C THR A 23 -11.28 -6.70 -1.99
N THR A 24 -12.48 -6.18 -1.72
CA THR A 24 -12.87 -4.79 -2.03
C THR A 24 -12.29 -3.76 -1.06
N ASN A 25 -11.98 -4.14 0.18
CA ASN A 25 -11.49 -3.19 1.20
C ASN A 25 -10.02 -2.80 0.99
N ASP A 26 -9.19 -3.72 0.51
CA ASP A 26 -7.76 -3.49 0.32
C ASP A 26 -7.49 -2.43 -0.77
N GLY A 27 -8.31 -2.42 -1.83
CA GLY A 27 -8.19 -1.43 -2.91
C GLY A 27 -8.48 0.00 -2.45
N ALA A 28 -9.50 0.21 -1.62
CA ALA A 28 -9.84 1.52 -1.11
C ALA A 28 -8.76 2.06 -0.16
N MET A 29 -8.19 1.19 0.69
CA MET A 29 -7.08 1.57 1.57
C MET A 29 -5.83 1.95 0.76
N GLN A 30 -5.51 1.18 -0.28
CA GLN A 30 -4.40 1.49 -1.16
C GLN A 30 -4.56 2.85 -1.85
N LYS A 31 -5.77 3.17 -2.34
CA LYS A 31 -6.06 4.50 -2.92
C LYS A 31 -5.97 5.63 -1.90
N ALA A 32 -6.36 5.38 -0.66
CA ALA A 32 -6.22 6.36 0.40
C ALA A 32 -4.73 6.62 0.75
N LYS A 33 -3.90 5.57 0.80
CA LYS A 33 -2.44 5.69 0.94
C LYS A 33 -1.79 6.45 -0.22
N GLU A 34 -2.15 6.11 -1.46
CA GLU A 34 -1.68 6.83 -2.66
C GLU A 34 -2.02 8.33 -2.58
N PHE A 35 -3.22 8.67 -2.13
CA PHE A 35 -3.62 10.06 -1.95
C PHE A 35 -2.77 10.76 -0.88
N GLU A 36 -2.57 10.13 0.28
CA GLU A 36 -1.73 10.69 1.34
C GLU A 36 -0.29 10.89 0.86
N ALA A 37 0.25 9.97 0.04
CA ALA A 37 1.59 10.11 -0.53
C ALA A 37 1.69 11.34 -1.45
N ILE A 38 0.68 11.62 -2.27
CA ILE A 38 0.63 12.83 -3.10
C ILE A 38 0.61 14.09 -2.21
N PHE A 39 -0.16 14.07 -1.13
CA PHE A 39 -0.21 15.18 -0.17
C PHE A 39 1.16 15.40 0.49
N VAL A 40 1.81 14.35 0.99
CA VAL A 40 3.15 14.39 1.59
C VAL A 40 4.17 14.92 0.57
N ALA A 41 4.15 14.44 -0.68
CA ALA A 41 5.04 14.90 -1.73
C ALA A 41 4.89 16.41 -2.00
N GLN A 42 3.67 16.95 -1.97
CA GLN A 42 3.44 18.39 -2.07
C GLN A 42 4.04 19.13 -0.88
N MET A 43 3.81 18.66 0.35
CA MET A 43 4.42 19.27 1.55
C MET A 43 5.95 19.28 1.44
N LEU A 44 6.57 18.17 1.06
CA LEU A 44 8.02 18.08 0.88
C LEU A 44 8.53 19.11 -0.15
N LYS A 45 7.82 19.27 -1.27
CA LYS A 45 8.14 20.28 -2.27
C LYS A 45 8.13 21.71 -1.72
N TYR A 46 7.25 22.02 -0.77
CA TYR A 46 7.21 23.34 -0.12
C TYR A 46 8.22 23.52 1.02
N THR A 47 8.85 22.45 1.51
CA THR A 47 9.82 22.51 2.63
C THR A 47 11.28 22.76 2.21
N SER A 48 11.52 23.19 0.97
CA SER A 48 12.87 23.24 0.36
C SER A 48 13.63 21.90 0.38
N PHE A 49 12.95 20.80 0.70
CA PHE A 49 13.51 19.45 0.67
C PHE A 49 13.91 19.05 -0.75
N SER A 50 13.07 19.36 -1.74
CA SER A 50 13.40 19.13 -3.15
C SER A 50 14.62 19.93 -3.59
N ASP A 51 14.79 21.18 -3.12
CA ASP A 51 15.97 22.00 -3.42
C ASP A 51 17.24 21.43 -2.78
N ALA A 52 17.14 20.89 -1.56
CA ALA A 52 18.23 20.21 -0.89
C ALA A 52 18.69 18.96 -1.68
N LEU A 53 17.73 18.15 -2.14
CA LEU A 53 18.01 16.99 -3.00
C LEU A 53 18.68 17.40 -4.31
N VAL A 54 18.18 18.46 -4.96
CA VAL A 54 18.78 19.00 -6.19
C VAL A 54 20.23 19.42 -5.95
N ARG A 55 20.51 20.10 -4.85
CA ARG A 55 21.86 20.56 -4.51
C ARG A 55 22.83 19.41 -4.25
N GLU A 56 22.36 18.33 -3.65
CA GLU A 56 23.15 17.12 -3.41
C GLU A 56 23.42 16.34 -4.70
N SER A 57 22.52 16.46 -5.67
CA SER A 57 22.48 15.63 -6.86
C SER A 57 23.32 16.08 -8.06
N GLY A 58 23.84 17.30 -8.06
CA GLY A 58 24.67 17.83 -9.15
C GLY A 58 23.90 18.15 -10.44
N PHE A 59 24.62 18.29 -11.57
CA PHE A 59 24.03 18.71 -12.84
C PHE A 59 23.04 17.66 -13.39
N GLY A 60 21.79 18.05 -13.63
CA GLY A 60 20.70 17.15 -14.05
C GLY A 60 19.88 16.58 -12.88
N GLY A 61 20.22 16.94 -11.64
CA GLY A 61 19.53 16.60 -10.41
C GLY A 61 18.02 16.86 -10.39
N ASP A 62 17.61 17.99 -10.98
CA ASP A 62 16.22 18.41 -11.11
C ASP A 62 15.33 17.36 -11.80
N ALA A 63 15.90 16.59 -12.73
CA ALA A 63 15.14 15.58 -13.48
C ALA A 63 14.74 14.38 -12.60
N TYR A 64 15.48 14.10 -11.52
CA TYR A 64 15.21 12.95 -10.64
C TYR A 64 14.80 13.35 -9.22
N SER A 65 15.00 14.60 -8.81
CA SER A 65 14.58 15.11 -7.49
C SER A 65 13.07 14.96 -7.26
N GLY A 66 12.26 15.14 -8.30
CA GLY A 66 10.82 14.90 -8.25
C GLY A 66 10.46 13.43 -8.02
N LEU A 67 11.18 12.51 -8.69
CA LEU A 67 11.01 11.07 -8.49
C LEU A 67 11.39 10.68 -7.05
N LEU A 68 12.53 11.16 -6.54
CA LEU A 68 12.93 10.91 -5.15
C LEU A 68 11.91 11.45 -4.16
N THR A 69 11.43 12.67 -4.38
CA THR A 69 10.42 13.29 -3.50
C THR A 69 9.19 12.39 -3.41
N GLN A 70 8.74 11.83 -4.54
CA GLN A 70 7.63 10.88 -4.58
C GLN A 70 7.94 9.59 -3.81
N ARG A 71 9.13 8.99 -3.98
CA ARG A 71 9.53 7.78 -3.26
C ARG A 71 9.64 7.98 -1.75
N TYR A 72 10.17 9.12 -1.34
CA TYR A 72 10.21 9.50 0.07
C TYR A 72 8.81 9.66 0.64
N ALA A 73 7.90 10.31 -0.10
CA ALA A 73 6.52 10.44 0.32
C ALA A 73 5.81 9.08 0.49
N GLU A 74 6.00 8.15 -0.45
CA GLU A 74 5.50 6.78 -0.35
C GLU A 74 6.04 6.06 0.90
N GLN A 75 7.35 6.16 1.15
CA GLN A 75 7.98 5.56 2.33
C GLN A 75 7.49 6.18 3.65
N ILE A 76 7.25 7.49 3.69
CA ILE A 76 6.67 8.16 4.85
C ILE A 76 5.27 7.60 5.16
N VAL A 77 4.44 7.42 4.14
CA VAL A 77 3.09 6.85 4.30
C VAL A 77 3.15 5.40 4.77
N GLU A 78 4.02 4.56 4.18
CA GLU A 78 4.21 3.18 4.62
C GLU A 78 4.75 3.08 6.06
N GLY A 79 5.54 4.07 6.48
CA GLY A 79 6.04 4.21 7.86
C GLY A 79 5.00 4.72 8.88
N GLY A 80 3.78 5.04 8.46
CA GLY A 80 2.69 5.50 9.32
C GLY A 80 2.11 6.87 8.95
N GLY A 81 2.80 7.64 8.09
CA GLY A 81 2.30 8.88 7.52
C GLY A 81 1.82 9.93 8.54
N PHE A 82 0.83 10.71 8.12
CA PHE A 82 0.11 11.67 8.96
C PHE A 82 -1.25 11.14 9.42
N GLY A 83 -1.62 9.92 9.03
CA GLY A 83 -2.91 9.29 9.34
C GLY A 83 -4.08 9.82 8.49
N LEU A 84 -3.78 10.45 7.34
CA LEU A 84 -4.82 10.94 6.43
C LEU A 84 -5.45 9.79 5.64
N ALA A 85 -4.68 8.76 5.27
CA ALA A 85 -5.18 7.59 4.57
C ALA A 85 -6.35 6.93 5.30
N GLU A 86 -6.24 6.76 6.63
CA GLU A 86 -7.31 6.17 7.44
C GLU A 86 -8.61 7.01 7.39
N LYS A 87 -8.48 8.34 7.47
CA LYS A 87 -9.63 9.25 7.39
C LYS A 87 -10.29 9.18 6.02
N ILE A 88 -9.50 9.15 4.95
CA ILE A 88 -9.98 9.07 3.56
C ILE A 88 -10.63 7.71 3.31
N TYR A 89 -10.01 6.62 3.76
CA TYR A 89 -10.54 5.27 3.65
C TYR A 89 -11.95 5.18 4.26
N HIS A 90 -12.15 5.74 5.45
CA HIS A 90 -13.48 5.80 6.07
C HIS A 90 -14.49 6.61 5.25
N GLN A 91 -14.09 7.69 4.59
CA GLN A 91 -15.01 8.44 3.71
C GLN A 91 -15.34 7.67 2.43
N LEU A 92 -14.35 7.02 1.81
CA LEU A 92 -14.54 6.23 0.58
C LEU A 92 -15.45 5.03 0.80
N THR A 93 -15.27 4.32 1.91
CA THR A 93 -16.09 3.14 2.26
C THR A 93 -17.49 3.52 2.70
N LYS A 94 -17.64 4.61 3.46
CA LYS A 94 -18.96 5.14 3.86
C LYS A 94 -19.80 5.58 2.66
N ASN A 95 -19.20 6.25 1.69
CA ASN A 95 -19.91 6.69 0.48
C ASN A 95 -20.17 5.54 -0.50
N GLY A 96 -19.24 4.58 -0.63
CA GLY A 96 -19.44 3.39 -1.46
C GLY A 96 -20.55 2.48 -0.96
N ALA A 97 -20.76 2.38 0.35
CA ALA A 97 -21.84 1.61 0.97
C ALA A 97 -23.22 2.28 0.86
N ALA A 98 -23.29 3.60 0.60
CA ALA A 98 -24.55 4.34 0.46
C ALA A 98 -25.13 4.32 -0.98
N SER A 99 -24.41 3.71 -1.93
CA SER A 99 -24.77 3.62 -3.35
C SER A 99 -25.14 2.20 -3.81
N SER A 100 -25.50 1.31 -2.89
CA SER A 100 -25.95 -0.07 -3.17
C SER A 100 -27.28 -0.36 -2.49
#